data_AF-A0A9E5LUI5-F1
#
_entry.id   AF-A0A9E5LUI5-F1
#
_cell.length_a   1.000
_cell.length_b   1.000
_cell.length_c   1.000
_cell.angle_alpha   90.00
_cell.angle_beta   90.00
_cell.angle_gamma   90.00
#
_symmetry.space_group_name_H-M   'P 1'
#
loop_
_entity.id
_entity.type
_entity.pdbx_description
1 polymer ?
#
loop_
_entity_poly.entity_id
_entity_poly.type
_entity_poly.pdbx_seq_one_letter_code
_entity_poly.pdbx_strand_id
1 'polypeptide(L)'
;IRDREYRGAEDPGVQSVRTIYAYYKKFGYKTEVMGASFRNMGQIVELAGCDLLTISPGLLGELKASTAKIERKLDEATAKKDPIQKIANDEKTFRFLLNEDAMATEKLAEGIRLFAADIVKLEKKILGKL
;
A
#
# COMPACT_ATOMS: atom_id res chain seq x y z
N ILE A 1 -19.84 -13.75 -0.22
CA ILE A 1 -18.37 -13.78 -0.11
C ILE A 1 -17.96 -12.55 0.68
N ARG A 2 -18.23 -12.56 1.99
CA ARG A 2 -17.93 -11.48 2.94
C ARG A 2 -17.15 -12.14 4.08
N ASP A 3 -16.12 -11.46 4.56
CA ASP A 3 -15.32 -11.78 5.75
C ASP A 3 -14.46 -13.05 5.72
N ARG A 4 -13.50 -13.11 4.79
CA ARG A 4 -12.19 -13.65 5.19
C ARG A 4 -11.41 -12.50 5.79
N GLU A 5 -11.18 -12.51 7.10
CA GLU A 5 -10.12 -11.70 7.69
C GLU A 5 -8.79 -12.23 7.14
N TYR A 6 -8.36 -11.70 5.99
CA TYR A 6 -7.02 -11.95 5.51
C TYR A 6 -6.07 -11.32 6.54
N ARG A 7 -5.30 -12.16 7.23
CA ARG A 7 -4.39 -11.77 8.30
C ARG A 7 -2.96 -11.95 7.84
N GLY A 8 -2.11 -10.98 8.17
CA GLY A 8 -0.68 -11.07 7.93
C GLY A 8 -0.34 -11.26 6.45
N ALA A 9 0.38 -12.36 6.14
CA ALA A 9 0.98 -12.57 4.83
C ALA A 9 -0.07 -12.71 3.71
N GLU A 10 -1.26 -13.23 3.98
CA GLU A 10 -2.29 -13.45 2.95
C GLU A 10 -3.13 -12.19 2.66
N ASP A 11 -2.89 -11.10 3.37
CA ASP A 11 -3.58 -9.83 3.14
C ASP A 11 -3.30 -9.31 1.71
N PRO A 12 -4.35 -9.04 0.89
CA PRO A 12 -4.17 -8.56 -0.48
C PRO A 12 -3.37 -7.26 -0.58
N GLY A 13 -3.48 -6.37 0.41
CA GLY A 13 -2.68 -5.15 0.48
C GLY A 13 -1.21 -5.44 0.77
N VAL A 14 -0.91 -6.38 1.67
CA VAL A 14 0.46 -6.84 1.93
C VAL A 14 1.07 -7.47 0.68
N GLN A 15 0.33 -8.34 -0.01
CA GLN A 15 0.77 -8.98 -1.26
C GLN A 15 1.00 -7.97 -2.39
N SER A 16 0.14 -6.95 -2.49
CA SER A 16 0.32 -5.85 -3.43
C SER A 16 1.63 -5.10 -3.20
N VAL A 17 1.90 -4.67 -1.97
CA VAL A 17 3.15 -3.95 -1.63
C VAL A 17 4.38 -4.84 -1.82
N ARG A 18 4.31 -6.13 -1.45
CA ARG A 18 5.38 -7.11 -1.70
C ARG A 18 5.76 -7.19 -3.17
N THR A 19 4.76 -7.30 -4.04
CA THR A 19 4.95 -7.38 -5.50
C THR A 19 5.56 -6.09 -6.05
N ILE A 20 5.07 -4.94 -5.60
CA ILE A 20 5.59 -3.61 -6.01
C ILE A 20 7.05 -3.45 -5.56
N TYR A 21 7.35 -3.77 -4.30
CA TYR A 21 8.71 -3.73 -3.76
C TYR A 21 9.64 -4.63 -4.58
N ALA A 22 9.24 -5.89 -4.83
CA ALA A 22 10.01 -6.83 -5.61
C ALA A 22 10.33 -6.30 -7.01
N TYR A 23 9.31 -5.78 -7.72
CA TYR A 23 9.46 -5.17 -9.04
C TYR A 23 10.46 -4.00 -9.04
N TYR A 24 10.31 -3.10 -8.06
CA TYR A 24 11.13 -1.89 -7.97
C TYR A 24 12.60 -2.24 -7.74
N LYS A 25 12.87 -3.12 -6.78
CA LYS A 25 14.23 -3.57 -6.45
C LYS A 25 14.85 -4.42 -7.55
N LYS A 26 14.07 -5.29 -8.20
CA LYS A 26 14.54 -6.12 -9.32
C LYS A 26 15.07 -5.29 -10.47
N PHE A 27 14.35 -4.26 -10.85
CA PHE A 27 14.69 -3.45 -12.01
C PHE A 27 15.46 -2.16 -11.68
N GLY A 28 15.86 -1.99 -10.42
CA GLY A 28 16.74 -0.90 -9.99
C GLY A 28 16.09 0.48 -9.99
N TYR A 29 14.75 0.55 -9.88
CA TYR A 29 14.03 1.81 -9.78
C TYR A 29 14.39 2.55 -8.49
N LYS A 30 14.55 3.88 -8.58
CA LYS A 30 14.98 4.72 -7.45
C LYS A 30 13.85 5.30 -6.61
N THR A 31 12.61 5.19 -7.10
CA THR A 31 11.42 5.59 -6.36
C THR A 31 11.32 4.77 -5.07
N GLU A 32 11.16 5.45 -3.93
CA GLU A 32 10.97 4.80 -2.64
C GLU A 32 9.60 4.13 -2.55
N VAL A 33 9.57 2.91 -1.99
CA VAL A 33 8.32 2.20 -1.74
C VAL A 33 7.88 2.48 -0.29
N MET A 34 6.83 3.31 -0.16
CA MET A 34 6.22 3.63 1.14
C MET A 34 4.85 2.94 1.31
N GLY A 35 4.79 1.91 2.16
CA GLY A 35 3.52 1.27 2.50
C GLY A 35 2.63 2.19 3.36
N ALA A 36 1.33 2.21 3.10
CA ALA A 36 0.38 3.13 3.74
C ALA A 36 -0.99 2.46 3.98
N SER A 37 -1.84 3.13 4.77
CA SER A 37 -3.24 2.71 5.01
C SER A 37 -3.38 1.33 5.67
N PHE A 38 -2.65 1.12 6.77
CA PHE A 38 -2.76 -0.11 7.57
C PHE A 38 -4.07 -0.19 8.35
N ARG A 39 -4.56 -1.41 8.56
CA ARG A 39 -5.75 -1.73 9.37
C ARG A 39 -5.37 -2.41 10.68
N ASN A 40 -4.22 -3.06 10.75
CA ASN A 40 -3.72 -3.74 11.94
C ASN A 40 -2.18 -3.82 11.92
N MET A 41 -1.59 -4.10 13.08
CA MET A 41 -0.14 -4.27 13.25
C MET A 41 0.44 -5.42 12.40
N GLY A 42 -0.34 -6.49 12.15
CA GLY A 42 0.13 -7.65 11.37
C GLY A 42 0.55 -7.28 9.95
N GLN A 43 -0.21 -6.42 9.28
CA GLN A 43 0.15 -5.92 7.94
C GLN A 43 1.48 -5.16 7.94
N ILE A 44 1.75 -4.39 9.00
CA ILE A 44 2.98 -3.60 9.13
C ILE A 44 4.18 -4.54 9.32
N VAL A 45 4.05 -5.51 10.23
CA VAL A 45 5.10 -6.50 10.52
C VAL A 45 5.43 -7.33 9.27
N GLU A 46 4.43 -7.69 8.47
CA GLU A 46 4.65 -8.45 7.24
C GLU A 46 5.37 -7.67 6.12
N LEU A 47 5.44 -6.34 6.25
CA LEU A 47 6.17 -5.46 5.36
C LEU A 47 7.47 -4.91 5.98
N ALA A 48 7.91 -5.47 7.12
CA ALA A 48 9.18 -5.09 7.73
C ALA A 48 10.35 -5.25 6.74
N GLY A 49 11.09 -4.16 6.49
CA GLY A 49 12.14 -4.10 5.47
C GLY A 49 11.74 -3.36 4.18
N CYS A 50 10.49 -2.91 4.06
CA CYS A 50 10.08 -1.88 3.10
C CYS A 50 10.91 -0.61 3.29
N ASP A 51 11.04 0.23 2.26
CA ASP A 51 11.85 1.45 2.35
C ASP A 51 11.30 2.38 3.42
N LEU A 52 9.98 2.61 3.38
CA LEU A 52 9.24 3.44 4.31
C LEU A 52 7.88 2.81 4.63
N LEU A 53 7.32 3.14 5.80
CA LEU A 53 5.95 2.80 6.19
C LEU A 53 5.34 4.02 6.89
N THR A 54 4.22 4.52 6.39
CA THR A 54 3.44 5.58 7.06
C THR A 54 2.33 4.95 7.90
N ILE A 55 2.40 5.13 9.21
CA ILE A 55 1.62 4.39 10.20
C ILE A 55 0.82 5.38 11.04
N SER A 56 -0.46 5.07 11.30
CA SER A 56 -1.32 5.92 12.13
C SER A 56 -0.83 5.94 13.59
N PRO A 57 -1.07 7.04 14.35
CA PRO A 57 -0.65 7.11 15.75
C PRO A 57 -1.17 5.96 16.63
N GLY A 58 -2.38 5.46 16.36
CA GLY A 58 -2.94 4.32 17.10
C GLY A 58 -2.11 3.04 16.92
N LEU A 59 -1.79 2.69 15.66
CA LEU A 59 -0.97 1.52 15.36
C LEU A 59 0.49 1.69 15.79
N LEU A 60 1.03 2.91 15.78
CA LEU A 60 2.33 3.20 16.40
C LEU A 60 2.31 2.96 17.91
N GLY A 61 1.21 3.28 18.58
CA GLY A 61 1.01 2.97 20.00
C GLY A 61 1.01 1.46 20.27
N GLU A 62 0.30 0.69 19.46
CA GLU A 62 0.29 -0.78 19.54
C GLU A 62 1.68 -1.38 19.31
N LEU A 63 2.39 -0.92 18.27
CA LEU A 63 3.77 -1.34 17.98
C LEU A 63 4.72 -1.03 19.13
N LYS A 64 4.60 0.16 19.73
CA LYS A 64 5.44 0.57 20.87
C LYS A 64 5.17 -0.28 22.12
N ALA A 65 3.94 -0.73 22.33
CA ALA A 65 3.56 -1.56 23.47
C ALA A 65 3.93 -3.04 23.29
N SER A 66 4.14 -3.49 22.04
CA SER A 66 4.48 -4.87 21.74
C SER A 66 5.95 -5.18 22.03
N THR A 67 6.21 -6.34 22.64
CA THR A 67 7.55 -6.90 22.84
C THR A 67 7.86 -8.04 21.86
N ALA A 68 6.95 -8.33 20.93
CA ALA A 68 7.13 -9.38 19.94
C ALA A 68 8.32 -9.05 19.02
N LYS A 69 9.16 -10.06 18.75
CA LYS A 69 10.27 -9.91 17.82
C LYS A 69 9.74 -9.68 16.40
N ILE A 70 10.24 -8.66 15.73
CA ILE A 70 9.95 -8.39 14.32
C ILE A 70 11.11 -8.93 13.47
N GLU A 71 10.78 -9.74 12.49
CA GLU A 71 11.73 -10.24 11.50
C GLU A 71 11.60 -9.45 10.21
N ARG A 72 12.73 -9.17 9.56
CA ARG A 72 12.74 -8.57 8.23
C ARG A 72 12.08 -9.53 7.23
N LYS A 73 11.06 -9.05 6.52
CA LYS A 73 10.31 -9.81 5.50
C LYS A 73 10.65 -9.37 4.07
N LEU A 74 10.97 -8.09 3.86
CA LEU A 74 11.35 -7.56 2.56
C LEU A 74 12.86 -7.26 2.51
N ASP A 75 13.53 -7.80 1.49
CA ASP A 75 14.97 -7.69 1.31
C ASP A 75 15.31 -7.48 -0.17
N GLU A 76 16.21 -6.53 -0.44
CA GLU A 76 16.59 -6.13 -1.80
C GLU A 76 17.33 -7.26 -2.54
N ALA A 77 18.21 -8.00 -1.85
CA ALA A 77 18.98 -9.07 -2.49
C ALA A 77 18.08 -10.23 -2.92
N THR A 78 17.04 -10.51 -2.15
CA THR A 78 16.00 -11.49 -2.49
C THR A 78 15.10 -10.96 -3.61
N ALA A 79 14.63 -9.71 -3.51
CA ALA A 79 13.79 -9.08 -4.53
C ALA A 79 14.45 -9.04 -5.92
N LYS A 80 15.78 -8.84 -5.99
CA LYS A 80 16.53 -8.89 -7.26
C LYS A 80 16.47 -10.24 -7.98
N LYS A 81 16.15 -11.32 -7.28
CA LYS A 81 16.05 -12.68 -7.82
C LYS A 81 14.61 -13.09 -8.15
N ASP A 82 13.63 -12.23 -7.90
CA ASP A 82 12.22 -12.50 -8.19
C ASP A 82 12.01 -12.79 -9.70
N PRO A 83 11.15 -13.74 -10.12
CA PRO A 83 10.92 -14.06 -11.53
C PRO A 83 10.09 -13.02 -12.31
N ILE A 84 9.55 -11.97 -11.67
CA ILE A 84 8.65 -10.98 -12.28
C ILE A 84 9.22 -10.32 -13.54
N GLN A 85 8.40 -10.17 -14.58
CA GLN A 85 8.82 -9.62 -15.87
C GLN A 85 8.54 -8.11 -15.95
N LYS A 86 9.30 -7.39 -16.79
CA LYS A 86 8.98 -5.99 -17.09
C LYS A 86 7.64 -5.91 -17.81
N ILE A 87 6.92 -4.82 -17.53
CA ILE A 87 5.62 -4.53 -18.12
C ILE A 87 5.83 -3.37 -19.10
N ALA A 88 5.10 -3.37 -20.22
CA ALA A 88 5.12 -2.24 -21.14
C ALA A 88 4.55 -0.99 -20.47
N ASN A 89 5.15 0.17 -20.75
CA ASN A 89 4.92 1.42 -20.03
C ASN A 89 4.17 2.47 -20.86
N ASP A 90 3.28 2.03 -21.75
CA ASP A 90 2.43 2.93 -22.55
C ASP A 90 1.01 3.09 -21.95
N GLU A 91 0.30 4.14 -22.38
CA GLU A 91 -1.01 4.49 -21.82
C GLU A 91 -2.07 3.40 -22.04
N LYS A 92 -2.10 2.78 -23.23
CA LYS A 92 -3.11 1.75 -23.55
C LYS A 92 -2.90 0.51 -22.68
N THR A 93 -1.66 0.09 -22.46
CA THR A 93 -1.34 -1.04 -21.58
C THR A 93 -1.68 -0.71 -20.13
N PHE A 94 -1.33 0.49 -19.65
CA PHE A 94 -1.70 0.93 -18.30
C PHE A 94 -3.21 0.89 -18.08
N ARG A 95 -4.00 1.51 -18.98
CA ARG A 95 -5.46 1.54 -18.87
C ARG A 95 -6.07 0.15 -18.91
N PHE A 96 -5.59 -0.72 -19.79
CA PHE A 96 -6.07 -2.10 -19.87
C PHE A 96 -5.79 -2.87 -18.58
N LEU A 97 -4.54 -2.89 -18.11
CA LEU A 97 -4.15 -3.62 -16.90
C LEU A 97 -4.83 -3.09 -15.64
N LEU A 98 -5.06 -1.77 -15.54
CA LEU A 98 -5.81 -1.18 -14.44
C LEU A 98 -7.26 -1.69 -14.42
N ASN A 99 -7.92 -1.77 -15.58
CA ASN A 99 -9.30 -2.26 -15.68
C ASN A 99 -9.44 -3.77 -15.44
N GLU A 100 -8.39 -4.56 -15.69
CA GLU A 100 -8.37 -5.99 -15.36
C GLU A 100 -8.35 -6.25 -13.84
N ASP A 101 -7.95 -5.27 -13.02
CA ASP A 101 -8.03 -5.33 -11.57
C ASP A 101 -9.26 -4.52 -11.07
N ALA A 102 -10.35 -5.24 -10.82
CA ALA A 102 -11.60 -4.65 -10.32
C ALA A 102 -11.39 -3.88 -9.00
N MET A 103 -10.57 -4.40 -8.08
CA MET A 103 -10.31 -3.76 -6.79
C MET A 103 -9.55 -2.45 -6.98
N ALA A 104 -8.49 -2.46 -7.79
CA ALA A 104 -7.71 -1.26 -8.08
C ALA A 104 -8.55 -0.19 -8.79
N THR A 105 -9.37 -0.59 -9.78
CA THR A 105 -10.27 0.32 -10.51
C THR A 105 -11.27 0.98 -9.57
N GLU A 106 -11.95 0.20 -8.74
CA GLU A 106 -12.96 0.71 -7.81
C GLU A 106 -12.34 1.58 -6.72
N LYS A 107 -11.25 1.13 -6.08
CA LYS A 107 -10.61 1.83 -4.96
C LYS A 107 -9.92 3.11 -5.37
N LEU A 108 -9.34 3.16 -6.57
CA LEU A 108 -8.79 4.41 -7.12
C LEU A 108 -9.90 5.46 -7.28
N ALA A 109 -11.01 5.07 -7.94
CA ALA A 109 -12.11 5.99 -8.19
C ALA A 109 -12.83 6.41 -6.89
N GLU A 110 -13.01 5.48 -5.96
CA GLU A 110 -13.58 5.75 -4.63
C GLU A 110 -12.71 6.75 -3.84
N GLY A 111 -11.40 6.51 -3.76
CA GLY A 111 -10.47 7.37 -3.03
C GLY A 111 -10.48 8.82 -3.54
N ILE A 112 -10.46 9.01 -4.86
CA ILE A 112 -10.54 10.35 -5.48
C ILE A 112 -11.85 11.06 -5.06
N ARG A 113 -12.99 10.36 -5.11
CA ARG A 113 -14.28 10.94 -4.73
C ARG A 113 -14.34 11.31 -3.24
N LEU A 114 -13.77 10.48 -2.37
CA LEU A 114 -13.74 10.75 -0.93
C LEU A 114 -12.88 11.98 -0.62
N PHE A 115 -11.67 12.08 -1.19
CA PHE A 115 -10.83 13.26 -1.00
C PHE A 115 -11.47 14.53 -1.55
N ALA A 116 -12.11 14.48 -2.72
CA ALA A 116 -12.83 15.61 -3.28
C ALA A 116 -13.98 16.08 -2.37
N ALA A 117 -14.75 15.13 -1.80
CA ALA A 117 -15.80 15.44 -0.86
C ALA A 117 -15.27 16.10 0.42
N ASP A 118 -14.12 15.65 0.92
CA ASP A 118 -13.50 16.23 2.12
C ASP A 118 -12.92 17.63 1.86
N ILE A 119 -12.41 17.91 0.66
CA ILE A 119 -12.02 19.26 0.24
C ILE A 119 -13.22 20.22 0.30
N VAL A 120 -14.35 19.83 -0.29
CA VAL A 120 -15.58 20.67 -0.27
C VAL A 120 -16.08 20.91 1.16
N LYS A 121 -15.97 19.91 2.05
CA LYS A 121 -16.30 20.09 3.48
C LYS A 121 -15.36 21.10 4.14
N LEU A 122 -14.06 21.02 3.86
CA LEU A 122 -13.07 21.95 4.39
C LEU A 122 -13.32 23.38 3.90
N GLU A 123 -13.59 23.58 2.61
CA GLU A 123 -13.92 24.88 2.03
C GLU A 123 -15.13 25.51 2.72
N LYS A 124 -16.22 24.76 2.91
CA LYS A 124 -17.41 25.23 3.64
C LYS A 124 -17.09 25.64 5.08
N LYS A 125 -16.24 24.89 5.76
CA LYS A 125 -15.81 25.19 7.13
C LYS A 125 -14.96 26.47 7.21
N ILE A 126 -14.12 26.72 6.20
CA ILE A 126 -13.33 27.95 6.11
C ILE A 126 -14.23 29.14 5.80
N LEU A 127 -15.14 29.01 4.83
CA LEU A 127 -16.09 30.07 4.47
C LEU A 127 -16.99 30.46 5.65
N GLY A 128 -17.43 29.51 6.48
CA GLY A 128 -18.20 29.82 7.70
C GLY A 128 -17.41 30.54 8.80
N LYS A 129 -16.10 30.76 8.61
CA LYS A 129 -15.23 31.49 9.54
C LYS A 129 -14.70 32.81 8.96
N LEU A 130 -14.96 33.08 7.69
CA LEU A 130 -14.68 34.35 7.02
C LEU A 130 -15.91 35.25 7.10
#